data_AF-A0AAN8LZ40-F1
#
_entry.id   AF-A0AAN8LZ40-F1
#
_cell.length_a   1.000
_cell.length_b   1.000
_cell.length_c   1.000
_cell.angle_alpha   90.00
_cell.angle_beta   90.00
_cell.angle_gamma   90.00
#
_symmetry.space_group_name_H-M   'P 1'
#
loop_
_entity.id
_entity.type
_entity.pdbx_description
1 polymer ?
#
loop_
_entity_poly.entity_id
_entity_poly.type
_entity_poly.pdbx_seq_one_letter_code
_entity_poly.pdbx_strand_id
1 'polypeptide(L)'
;MPHLQKVNAQVLASTFSPESHQWIKLGEAIGVVLKSCTTSKQPFSQVQITTQGDCLKGSSGYMTSAVMVGLLTDGSKSCPNLVNSLTLAKESGITVTRNHSKGLTQGACEVEISFNGSSYRATGCVQGGVPVLLELNRSVFRQPVSLTGNLLFFKASASPQLLPAVTGLLATVGVEMESFSAPADRSGDQ
;
A
#
# COMPACT_ATOMS: atom_id res chain seq x y z
N MET A 1 -17.05 17.64 32.54
CA MET A 1 -15.96 17.64 31.54
C MET A 1 -16.51 17.29 30.16
N PRO A 2 -17.12 18.24 29.40
CA PRO A 2 -17.75 17.94 28.10
C PRO A 2 -16.93 18.39 26.88
N HIS A 3 -15.74 18.98 27.05
CA HIS A 3 -14.98 19.58 25.95
C HIS A 3 -14.01 18.62 25.22
N LEU A 4 -13.78 17.40 25.72
CA LEU A 4 -12.80 16.46 25.13
C LEU A 4 -13.35 15.57 24.01
N GLN A 5 -14.68 15.35 23.91
CA GLN A 5 -15.26 14.55 22.82
C GLN A 5 -15.50 15.35 21.53
N LYS A 6 -15.74 16.68 21.63
CA LYS A 6 -16.08 17.52 20.47
C LYS A 6 -14.86 17.88 19.60
N VAL A 7 -13.69 18.05 20.21
CA VAL A 7 -12.46 18.43 19.51
C VAL A 7 -11.91 17.27 18.67
N ASN A 8 -12.00 16.03 19.17
CA ASN A 8 -11.58 14.85 18.42
C ASN A 8 -12.48 14.59 17.19
N ALA A 9 -13.80 14.82 17.30
CA ALA A 9 -14.73 14.63 16.19
C ALA A 9 -14.51 15.62 15.02
N GLN A 10 -14.06 16.84 15.31
CA GLN A 10 -13.87 17.88 14.30
C GLN A 10 -12.55 17.68 13.51
N VAL A 11 -11.51 17.15 14.18
CA VAL A 11 -10.25 16.70 13.54
C VAL A 11 -10.47 15.41 12.73
N LEU A 12 -11.33 14.51 13.22
CA LEU A 12 -11.81 13.36 12.45
C LEU A 12 -12.63 13.79 11.24
N ALA A 13 -13.56 14.74 11.36
CA ALA A 13 -14.38 15.21 10.23
C ALA A 13 -13.57 15.87 9.11
N SER A 14 -12.53 16.65 9.44
CA SER A 14 -11.60 17.19 8.43
C SER A 14 -10.65 16.14 7.83
N THR A 15 -10.55 14.95 8.45
CA THR A 15 -9.81 13.78 7.93
C THR A 15 -10.58 13.05 6.82
N PHE A 16 -11.84 13.41 6.56
CA PHE A 16 -12.70 12.79 5.54
C PHE A 16 -13.09 13.74 4.41
N SER A 17 -12.21 14.65 4.00
CA SER A 17 -12.39 15.32 2.71
C SER A 17 -12.36 14.28 1.57
N PRO A 18 -12.98 14.55 0.41
CA PRO A 18 -12.87 13.68 -0.76
C PRO A 18 -11.42 13.35 -1.12
N GLU A 19 -10.52 14.32 -0.95
CA GLU A 19 -9.08 14.17 -1.15
C GLU A 19 -8.48 13.17 -0.15
N SER A 20 -8.73 13.34 1.16
CA SER A 20 -8.25 12.40 2.18
C SER A 20 -8.77 10.98 1.95
N HIS A 21 -9.99 10.84 1.42
CA HIS A 21 -10.57 9.54 1.09
C HIS A 21 -9.78 8.78 0.01
N GLN A 22 -9.28 9.49 -1.01
CA GLN A 22 -8.46 8.89 -2.07
C GLN A 22 -7.11 8.41 -1.52
N TRP A 23 -6.50 9.21 -0.64
CA TRP A 23 -5.25 8.87 0.03
C TRP A 23 -5.40 7.72 1.04
N ILE A 24 -6.54 7.62 1.73
CA ILE A 24 -6.87 6.47 2.58
C ILE A 24 -6.93 5.20 1.74
N LYS A 25 -7.66 5.23 0.61
CA LYS A 25 -7.73 4.09 -0.32
C LYS A 25 -6.35 3.68 -0.84
N LEU A 26 -5.48 4.64 -1.13
CA LEU A 26 -4.09 4.36 -1.50
C LEU A 26 -3.35 3.64 -0.38
N GLY A 27 -3.43 4.15 0.86
CA GLY A 27 -2.76 3.54 2.01
C GLY A 27 -3.20 2.09 2.22
N GLU A 28 -4.51 1.84 2.24
CA GLU A 28 -5.08 0.50 2.36
C GLU A 28 -4.59 -0.42 1.24
N ALA A 29 -4.65 0.03 -0.02
CA ALA A 29 -4.23 -0.77 -1.16
C ALA A 29 -2.73 -1.10 -1.13
N ILE A 30 -1.86 -0.15 -0.78
CA ILE A 30 -0.42 -0.40 -0.60
C ILE A 30 -0.18 -1.43 0.50
N GLY A 31 -0.90 -1.32 1.62
CA GLY A 31 -0.81 -2.30 2.71
C GLY A 31 -1.20 -3.71 2.26
N VAL A 32 -2.27 -3.84 1.48
CA VAL A 32 -2.68 -5.14 0.89
C VAL A 32 -1.63 -5.68 -0.07
N VAL A 33 -1.11 -4.85 -0.99
CA VAL A 33 -0.07 -5.26 -1.95
C VAL A 33 1.16 -5.81 -1.22
N LEU A 34 1.67 -5.06 -0.24
CA LEU A 34 2.85 -5.48 0.51
C LEU A 34 2.61 -6.76 1.29
N LYS A 35 1.43 -6.91 1.92
CA LYS A 35 1.04 -8.16 2.57
C LYS A 35 1.05 -9.33 1.59
N SER A 36 0.43 -9.16 0.42
CA SER A 36 0.35 -10.20 -0.63
C SER A 36 1.72 -10.59 -1.20
N CYS A 37 2.71 -9.69 -1.17
CA CYS A 37 4.08 -10.00 -1.57
C CYS A 37 4.87 -10.79 -0.52
N THR A 38 4.36 -10.93 0.69
CA THR A 38 5.02 -11.70 1.76
C THR A 38 4.54 -13.15 1.75
N THR A 39 5.48 -14.09 1.92
CA THR A 39 5.19 -15.52 1.99
C THR A 39 4.93 -16.01 3.43
N SER A 40 5.16 -15.15 4.41
CA SER A 40 5.08 -15.47 5.83
C SER A 40 3.72 -15.11 6.43
N LYS A 41 3.20 -15.97 7.30
CA LYS A 41 2.04 -15.67 8.15
C LYS A 41 2.41 -14.99 9.47
N GLN A 42 3.71 -14.79 9.73
CA GLN A 42 4.18 -14.13 10.93
C GLN A 42 3.96 -12.60 10.83
N PRO A 43 3.69 -11.92 11.96
CA PRO A 43 3.49 -10.49 11.97
C PRO A 43 4.77 -9.74 11.58
N PHE A 44 4.60 -8.60 10.90
CA PHE A 44 5.72 -7.73 10.54
C PHE A 44 6.44 -7.21 11.80
N SER A 45 7.77 -7.13 11.80
CA SER A 45 8.48 -6.56 12.96
C SER A 45 8.48 -5.03 12.93
N GLN A 46 8.57 -4.45 11.74
CA GLN A 46 8.62 -2.99 11.57
C GLN A 46 7.91 -2.57 10.28
N VAL A 47 7.21 -1.45 10.37
CA VAL A 47 6.57 -0.76 9.24
C VAL A 47 7.01 0.69 9.26
N GLN A 48 7.62 1.14 8.17
CA GLN A 48 7.98 2.53 7.94
C GLN A 48 7.10 3.12 6.84
N ILE A 49 6.42 4.21 7.15
CA ILE A 49 5.59 4.95 6.19
C ILE A 49 6.17 6.34 5.98
N THR A 50 6.52 6.65 4.73
CA THR A 50 7.03 7.96 4.33
C THR A 50 6.02 8.61 3.37
N THR A 51 5.41 9.71 3.81
CA THR A 51 4.61 10.56 2.93
C THR A 51 5.49 11.62 2.28
N GLN A 52 5.25 11.93 1.02
CA GLN A 52 6.05 12.88 0.26
C GLN A 52 5.16 13.94 -0.39
N GLY A 53 5.60 15.20 -0.39
CA GLY A 53 4.91 16.30 -1.08
C GLY A 53 3.99 17.12 -0.17
N ASP A 54 3.84 18.41 -0.49
CA ASP A 54 3.22 19.38 0.41
C ASP A 54 1.73 19.10 0.66
N CYS A 55 1.02 18.52 -0.32
CA CYS A 55 -0.38 18.08 -0.17
C CYS A 55 -0.56 17.00 0.91
N LEU A 56 0.50 16.28 1.29
CA LEU A 56 0.47 15.21 2.29
C LEU A 56 1.07 15.61 3.64
N LYS A 57 1.45 16.87 3.85
CA LYS A 57 2.07 17.30 5.12
C LYS A 57 1.20 17.01 6.35
N GLY A 58 -0.12 17.11 6.22
CA GLY A 58 -1.09 16.80 7.27
C GLY A 58 -1.65 15.38 7.24
N SER A 59 -1.27 14.55 6.26
CA SER A 59 -1.94 13.27 5.98
C SER A 59 -1.38 12.08 6.73
N SER A 60 -0.16 12.22 7.26
CA SER A 60 0.61 11.13 7.83
C SER A 60 -0.18 10.34 8.89
N GLY A 61 -1.00 11.02 9.69
CA GLY A 61 -1.99 10.48 10.63
C GLY A 61 -2.82 9.32 10.09
N TYR A 62 -3.73 9.66 9.19
CA TYR A 62 -4.66 8.71 8.60
C TYR A 62 -3.97 7.78 7.60
N MET A 63 -2.90 8.22 6.94
CA MET A 63 -2.15 7.40 5.99
C MET A 63 -1.53 6.19 6.68
N THR A 64 -0.86 6.38 7.81
CA THR A 64 -0.32 5.26 8.60
C THR A 64 -1.43 4.30 9.02
N SER A 65 -2.56 4.82 9.49
CA SER A 65 -3.67 3.99 9.95
C SER A 65 -4.27 3.17 8.79
N ALA A 66 -4.41 3.77 7.61
CA ALA A 66 -4.88 3.14 6.39
C ALA A 66 -3.92 2.03 5.89
N VAL A 67 -2.62 2.30 5.86
CA VAL A 67 -1.60 1.28 5.54
C VAL A 67 -1.69 0.10 6.50
N MET A 68 -1.83 0.36 7.80
CA MET A 68 -1.98 -0.71 8.78
C MET A 68 -3.29 -1.48 8.61
N VAL A 69 -4.40 -0.84 8.19
CA VAL A 69 -5.64 -1.55 7.84
C VAL A 69 -5.35 -2.57 6.73
N GLY A 70 -4.71 -2.14 5.64
CA GLY A 70 -4.35 -3.05 4.53
C GLY A 70 -3.45 -4.21 4.97
N LEU A 71 -2.40 -3.92 5.75
CA LEU A 71 -1.46 -4.94 6.24
C LEU A 71 -2.11 -5.94 7.20
N LEU A 72 -3.00 -5.46 8.09
CA LEU A 72 -3.57 -6.28 9.16
C LEU A 72 -4.85 -7.02 8.73
N THR A 73 -5.49 -6.64 7.63
CA THR A 73 -6.73 -7.30 7.16
C THR A 73 -6.45 -8.75 6.78
N ASP A 74 -6.84 -9.71 7.61
CA ASP A 74 -6.53 -11.14 7.45
C ASP A 74 -7.76 -12.04 7.33
N GLY A 75 -8.93 -11.46 7.05
CA GLY A 75 -10.20 -12.19 6.91
C GLY A 75 -10.69 -12.87 8.19
N SER A 76 -10.02 -12.65 9.33
CA SER A 76 -10.32 -13.26 10.63
C SER A 76 -11.08 -12.29 11.57
N LYS A 77 -11.30 -12.70 12.83
CA LYS A 77 -12.23 -12.09 13.80
C LYS A 77 -11.97 -10.61 14.17
N SER A 78 -10.78 -10.07 13.90
CA SER A 78 -10.48 -8.65 14.15
C SER A 78 -10.60 -7.88 12.85
N CYS A 79 -11.52 -6.92 12.79
CA CYS A 79 -11.67 -6.03 11.65
C CYS A 79 -10.84 -4.75 11.92
N PRO A 80 -9.61 -4.64 11.38
CA PRO A 80 -8.85 -3.40 11.50
C PRO A 80 -9.58 -2.28 10.76
N ASN A 81 -9.54 -1.09 11.34
CA ASN A 81 -10.07 0.15 10.78
C ASN A 81 -9.13 1.30 11.18
N LEU A 82 -9.41 2.51 10.68
CA LEU A 82 -8.55 3.69 10.90
C LEU A 82 -8.39 4.09 12.38
N VAL A 83 -9.26 3.60 13.28
CA VAL A 83 -9.22 3.94 14.71
C VAL A 83 -8.42 2.91 15.51
N ASN A 84 -8.58 1.61 15.22
CA ASN A 84 -7.96 0.54 16.00
C ASN A 84 -6.69 -0.06 15.37
N SER A 85 -6.37 0.22 14.10
CA SER A 85 -5.28 -0.47 13.39
C SER A 85 -3.91 -0.28 14.03
N LEU A 86 -3.61 0.91 14.58
CA LEU A 86 -2.35 1.17 15.28
C LEU A 86 -2.27 0.44 16.63
N THR A 87 -3.39 0.31 17.34
CA THR A 87 -3.47 -0.46 18.59
C THR A 87 -3.22 -1.94 18.30
N LEU A 88 -3.90 -2.49 17.29
CA LEU A 88 -3.72 -3.88 16.85
C LEU A 88 -2.27 -4.16 16.39
N ALA A 89 -1.64 -3.20 15.71
CA ALA A 89 -0.24 -3.29 15.31
C ALA A 89 0.68 -3.43 16.53
N LYS A 90 0.49 -2.57 17.54
CA LYS A 90 1.27 -2.59 18.78
C LYS A 90 1.06 -3.88 19.56
N GLU A 91 -0.18 -4.35 19.67
CA GLU A 91 -0.52 -5.62 20.34
C GLU A 91 0.11 -6.83 19.63
N SER A 92 0.28 -6.74 18.31
CA SER A 92 0.96 -7.74 17.49
C SER A 92 2.50 -7.60 17.49
N GLY A 93 3.06 -6.68 18.29
CA GLY A 93 4.50 -6.45 18.39
C GLY A 93 5.12 -5.68 17.20
N ILE A 94 4.29 -5.05 16.36
CA ILE A 94 4.75 -4.30 15.17
C ILE A 94 5.18 -2.90 15.58
N THR A 95 6.42 -2.52 15.26
CA THR A 95 6.89 -1.14 15.43
C THR A 95 6.53 -0.31 14.20
N VAL A 96 5.75 0.77 14.39
CA VAL A 96 5.32 1.65 13.30
C VAL A 96 6.04 2.99 13.37
N THR A 97 6.81 3.30 12.33
CA THR A 97 7.52 4.56 12.16
C THR A 97 6.90 5.37 11.03
N ARG A 98 6.77 6.68 11.24
CA ARG A 98 6.17 7.61 10.28
C ARG A 98 7.14 8.73 9.99
N ASN A 99 7.33 9.00 8.71
CA ASN A 99 8.14 10.10 8.19
C ASN A 99 7.36 10.94 7.18
N HIS A 100 7.82 12.17 6.99
CA HIS A 100 7.32 13.05 5.94
C HIS A 100 8.49 13.78 5.27
N SER A 101 8.51 13.82 3.94
CA SER A 101 9.50 14.57 3.17
C SER A 101 8.85 15.55 2.19
N LYS A 102 9.54 16.65 1.93
CA LYS A 102 9.18 17.60 0.88
C LYS A 102 9.73 17.10 -0.46
N GLY A 103 9.16 17.53 -1.59
CA GLY A 103 9.84 17.42 -2.89
C GLY A 103 9.06 16.83 -4.06
N LEU A 104 7.83 16.36 -3.86
CA LEU A 104 6.98 15.89 -4.96
C LEU A 104 5.75 16.78 -5.12
N THR A 105 5.56 17.35 -6.32
CA THR A 105 4.41 18.18 -6.67
C THR A 105 3.09 17.40 -6.67
N GLN A 106 3.12 16.11 -7.03
CA GLN A 106 1.91 15.26 -7.10
C GLN A 106 1.63 14.42 -5.85
N GLY A 107 2.48 14.51 -4.81
CA GLY A 107 2.35 13.72 -3.61
C GLY A 107 2.60 12.22 -3.82
N ALA A 108 3.22 11.54 -2.85
CA ALA A 108 3.38 10.09 -2.89
C ALA A 108 3.36 9.50 -1.49
N CYS A 109 3.01 8.22 -1.39
CA CYS A 109 3.18 7.42 -0.20
C CYS A 109 4.13 6.27 -0.51
N GLU A 110 5.25 6.24 0.20
CA GLU A 110 6.16 5.11 0.23
C GLU A 110 5.96 4.35 1.54
N VAL A 111 5.87 3.03 1.44
CA VAL A 111 5.76 2.13 2.58
C VAL A 111 6.83 1.08 2.44
N GLU A 112 7.62 0.91 3.50
CA GLU A 112 8.58 -0.17 3.66
C GLU A 112 8.19 -1.01 4.87
N ILE A 113 8.05 -2.32 4.67
CA ILE A 113 7.82 -3.30 5.73
C ILE A 113 9.04 -4.19 5.86
N SER A 114 9.41 -4.54 7.08
CA SER A 114 10.51 -5.48 7.32
C SER A 114 10.12 -6.55 8.33
N PHE A 115 10.60 -7.76 8.05
CA PHE A 115 10.38 -8.95 8.87
C PHE A 115 11.40 -10.04 8.52
N ASN A 116 11.92 -10.76 9.53
CA ASN A 116 12.93 -11.81 9.36
C ASN A 116 14.14 -11.42 8.46
N GLY A 117 14.61 -10.18 8.58
CA GLY A 117 15.73 -9.68 7.77
C GLY A 117 15.40 -9.40 6.29
N SER A 118 14.16 -9.64 5.86
CA SER A 118 13.65 -9.25 4.54
C SER A 118 12.95 -7.90 4.63
N SER A 119 13.08 -7.08 3.58
CA SER A 119 12.36 -5.81 3.44
C SER A 119 11.58 -5.82 2.13
N TYR A 120 10.34 -5.33 2.17
CA TYR A 120 9.48 -5.12 1.01
C TYR A 120 9.05 -3.66 0.99
N ARG A 121 9.09 -3.06 -0.20
CA ARG A 121 8.77 -1.63 -0.37
C ARG A 121 7.80 -1.41 -1.51
N ALA A 122 6.85 -0.53 -1.32
CA ALA A 122 5.94 -0.09 -2.36
C ALA A 122 5.79 1.44 -2.31
N THR A 123 5.75 2.06 -3.48
CA THR A 123 5.50 3.49 -3.63
C THR A 123 4.29 3.68 -4.53
N GLY A 124 3.34 4.50 -4.09
CA GLY A 124 2.14 4.81 -4.86
C GLY A 124 1.73 6.27 -4.71
N CYS A 125 0.79 6.68 -5.55
CA CYS A 125 0.16 8.00 -5.49
C CYS A 125 -1.31 7.92 -5.92
N VAL A 126 -1.99 9.06 -5.94
CA VAL A 126 -3.35 9.18 -6.48
C VAL A 126 -3.27 9.94 -7.81
N GLN A 127 -3.79 9.35 -8.89
CA GLN A 127 -3.87 9.98 -10.22
C GLN A 127 -5.31 9.98 -10.71
N GLY A 128 -5.85 11.16 -11.03
CA GLY A 128 -7.26 11.27 -11.46
C GLY A 128 -8.26 10.72 -10.43
N GLY A 129 -7.90 10.70 -9.14
CA GLY A 129 -8.69 10.10 -8.07
C GLY A 129 -8.56 8.58 -7.91
N VAL A 130 -7.72 7.94 -8.72
CA VAL A 130 -7.45 6.50 -8.68
C VAL A 130 -6.13 6.24 -7.95
N PRO A 131 -6.09 5.36 -6.93
CA PRO A 131 -4.85 4.89 -6.33
C PRO A 131 -4.02 4.11 -7.35
N VAL A 132 -2.75 4.46 -7.50
CA VAL A 132 -1.83 3.80 -8.44
C VAL A 132 -0.52 3.43 -7.77
N LEU A 133 0.05 2.31 -8.21
CA LEU A 133 1.37 1.84 -7.83
C LEU A 133 2.41 2.34 -8.83
N LEU A 134 3.48 2.94 -8.31
CA LEU A 134 4.59 3.49 -9.09
C LEU A 134 5.83 2.59 -9.03
N GLU A 135 6.08 2.01 -7.86
CA GLU A 135 7.24 1.15 -7.61
C GLU A 135 6.86 0.01 -6.67
N LEU A 136 7.42 -1.18 -6.92
CA LEU A 136 7.37 -2.32 -6.01
C LEU A 136 8.74 -2.97 -5.92
N ASN A 137 9.29 -3.11 -4.71
CA ASN A 137 10.61 -3.67 -4.43
C ASN A 137 11.70 -3.12 -5.36
N ARG A 138 11.81 -1.78 -5.46
CA ARG A 138 12.75 -1.08 -6.35
C ARG A 138 12.50 -1.24 -7.84
N SER A 139 11.44 -1.94 -8.22
CA SER A 139 11.04 -2.11 -9.61
C SER A 139 10.06 -1.00 -9.99
N VAL A 140 10.54 -0.01 -10.74
CA VAL A 140 9.75 1.14 -11.19
C VAL A 140 8.93 0.75 -12.42
N PHE A 141 7.61 0.93 -12.35
CA PHE A 141 6.72 0.66 -13.46
C PHE A 141 6.79 1.78 -14.51
N ARG A 142 6.80 1.40 -15.80
CA ARG A 142 6.83 2.38 -16.91
C ARG A 142 5.57 3.25 -16.95
N GLN A 143 4.45 2.68 -16.52
CA GLN A 143 3.17 3.34 -16.39
C GLN A 143 2.63 3.02 -14.99
N PRO A 144 1.99 3.98 -14.31
CA PRO A 144 1.34 3.71 -13.02
C PRO A 144 0.33 2.57 -13.13
N VAL A 145 0.39 1.62 -12.21
CA VAL A 145 -0.51 0.46 -12.19
C VAL A 145 -1.71 0.77 -11.31
N SER A 146 -2.93 0.72 -11.84
CA SER A 146 -4.13 0.94 -11.02
C SER A 146 -4.21 -0.09 -9.88
N LEU A 147 -4.41 0.39 -8.65
CA LEU A 147 -4.60 -0.44 -7.47
C LEU A 147 -6.09 -0.76 -7.22
N THR A 148 -6.81 -1.09 -8.29
CA THR A 148 -8.26 -1.36 -8.27
C THR A 148 -8.55 -2.71 -8.90
N GLY A 149 -9.61 -3.38 -8.43
CA GLY A 149 -10.02 -4.67 -8.98
C GLY A 149 -9.10 -5.81 -8.53
N ASN A 150 -9.04 -6.86 -9.35
CA ASN A 150 -8.22 -8.03 -9.07
C ASN A 150 -6.83 -7.86 -9.68
N LEU A 151 -5.78 -8.00 -8.86
CA LEU A 151 -4.39 -7.83 -9.29
C LEU A 151 -3.62 -9.13 -9.08
N LEU A 152 -2.83 -9.49 -10.08
CA LEU A 152 -1.87 -10.59 -10.00
C LEU A 152 -0.44 -10.01 -10.04
N PHE A 153 0.27 -10.12 -8.92
CA PHE A 153 1.69 -9.80 -8.85
C PHE A 153 2.50 -11.08 -9.00
N PHE A 154 3.48 -11.06 -9.90
CA PHE A 154 4.30 -12.21 -10.19
C PHE A 154 5.75 -11.79 -10.43
N LYS A 155 6.68 -12.54 -9.84
CA LYS A 155 8.13 -12.39 -10.02
C LYS A 155 8.68 -13.70 -10.58
N ALA A 156 9.42 -13.61 -11.68
CA ALA A 156 10.22 -14.72 -12.21
C ALA A 156 11.38 -14.21 -13.07
N SER A 157 12.29 -15.13 -13.38
CA SER A 157 13.35 -14.89 -14.34
C SER A 157 12.80 -14.49 -15.72
N ALA A 158 13.50 -13.57 -16.37
CA ALA A 158 13.10 -13.05 -17.66
C ALA A 158 13.05 -14.18 -18.72
N SER A 159 11.88 -14.39 -19.31
CA SER A 159 11.68 -15.33 -20.43
C SER A 159 10.66 -14.75 -21.41
N PRO A 160 10.95 -14.76 -22.73
CA PRO A 160 9.98 -14.35 -23.74
C PRO A 160 8.66 -15.15 -23.70
N GLN A 161 8.71 -16.38 -23.18
CA GLN A 161 7.55 -17.27 -23.08
C GLN A 161 6.71 -17.02 -21.84
N LEU A 162 7.21 -16.24 -20.88
CA LEU A 162 6.54 -16.07 -19.60
C LEU A 162 5.15 -15.42 -19.76
N LEU A 163 5.08 -14.28 -20.45
CA LEU A 163 3.82 -13.56 -20.61
C LEU A 163 2.79 -14.36 -21.44
N PRO A 164 3.15 -14.97 -22.60
CA PRO A 164 2.25 -15.88 -23.30
C PRO A 164 1.76 -17.04 -22.45
N ALA A 165 2.64 -17.68 -21.67
CA ALA A 165 2.29 -18.83 -20.84
C ALA A 165 1.31 -18.46 -19.71
N VAL A 166 1.58 -17.35 -18.99
CA VAL A 166 0.70 -16.87 -17.92
C VAL A 166 -0.66 -16.47 -18.48
N THR A 167 -0.68 -15.74 -19.60
CA THR A 167 -1.94 -15.32 -20.24
C THR A 167 -2.75 -16.51 -20.73
N GLY A 168 -2.08 -17.49 -21.36
CA GLY A 168 -2.72 -18.73 -21.81
C GLY A 168 -3.34 -19.49 -20.65
N LEU A 169 -2.63 -19.61 -19.52
CA LEU A 169 -3.13 -20.29 -18.33
C LEU A 169 -4.34 -19.57 -17.71
N LEU A 170 -4.32 -18.24 -17.64
CA LEU A 170 -5.46 -17.47 -17.13
C LEU A 170 -6.69 -17.63 -18.04
N ALA A 171 -6.48 -17.66 -19.36
CA ALA A 171 -7.56 -17.85 -20.32
C ALA A 171 -8.22 -19.24 -20.20
N THR A 172 -7.48 -20.31 -19.88
CA THR A 172 -8.07 -21.67 -19.74
C THR A 172 -9.05 -21.77 -18.57
N VAL A 173 -8.93 -20.90 -17.57
CA VAL A 173 -9.84 -20.82 -16.43
C VAL A 173 -10.84 -19.67 -16.55
N GLY A 174 -10.92 -19.01 -17.72
CA GLY A 174 -11.88 -17.95 -18.01
C GLY A 174 -11.56 -16.60 -17.35
N VAL A 175 -10.31 -16.36 -16.93
CA VAL A 175 -9.89 -15.06 -16.38
C VAL A 175 -9.57 -14.11 -17.53
N GLU A 176 -10.24 -12.95 -17.55
CA GLU A 176 -9.98 -11.86 -18.47
C GLU A 176 -8.84 -10.96 -17.94
N MET A 177 -7.86 -10.66 -18.79
CA MET A 177 -6.75 -9.76 -18.47
C MET A 177 -7.02 -8.37 -19.04
N GLU A 178 -7.40 -7.42 -18.19
CA GLU A 178 -7.69 -6.04 -18.59
C GLU A 178 -6.42 -5.24 -18.95
N SER A 179 -5.33 -5.48 -18.23
CA SER A 179 -4.07 -4.78 -18.46
C SER A 179 -2.87 -5.59 -17.97
N PHE A 180 -1.70 -5.29 -18.54
CA PHE A 180 -0.41 -5.84 -18.13
C PHE A 180 0.59 -4.71 -17.93
N SER A 181 1.41 -4.82 -16.89
CA SER A 181 2.49 -3.88 -16.60
C SER A 181 3.74 -4.61 -16.15
N ALA A 182 4.89 -4.16 -16.64
CA ALA A 182 6.20 -4.66 -16.25
C ALA A 182 7.12 -3.49 -15.89
N PRO A 183 8.07 -3.70 -14.97
CA PRO A 183 9.10 -2.71 -14.66
C PRO A 183 9.95 -2.34 -15.87
N ALA A 184 10.50 -1.13 -15.86
CA ALA A 184 11.36 -0.65 -16.95
C ALA A 184 12.67 -1.43 -17.05
N ASP A 185 13.18 -1.86 -15.91
CA ASP A 185 14.48 -2.51 -15.73
C ASP A 185 14.31 -4.02 -15.49
N ARG A 186 15.13 -4.83 -16.17
CA ARG A 186 15.14 -6.30 -16.05
C ARG A 186 16.14 -6.79 -14.99
N SER A 187 16.83 -5.87 -14.32
CA SER A 187 17.96 -6.12 -13.41
C SER A 187 17.56 -6.62 -12.02
N GLY A 188 16.28 -6.89 -11.76
CA GLY A 188 15.72 -7.09 -10.42
C GLY A 188 16.08 -8.40 -9.69
N ASP A 189 17.05 -9.17 -10.19
CA ASP A 189 17.67 -10.31 -9.49
C ASP A 189 19.18 -10.34 -9.74
N GLN A 190 19.93 -9.83 -8.77
CA GLN A 190 21.21 -10.41 -8.33
C GLN A 190 21.08 -10.75 -6.85
#